data_AF-A0A1Q7V0G7-F1
#
_entry.id   AF-A0A1Q7V0G7-F1
#
_cell.length_a   1.000
_cell.length_b   1.000
_cell.length_c   1.000
_cell.angle_alpha   90.00
_cell.angle_beta   90.00
_cell.angle_gamma   90.00
#
_symmetry.space_group_name_H-M   'P 1'
#
loop_
_entity.id
_entity.type
_entity.pdbx_description
1 polymer ?
#
loop_
_entity_poly.entity_id
_entity_poly.type
_entity_poly.pdbx_seq_one_letter_code
_entity_poly.pdbx_strand_id
1 'polypeptide(L)'
;MATLYTIGHSTRTLDDLIATLQAHQIQTLADIRAFPMSRRLPYFNRDSLQQSLPAAGIRYVWMKPLGGYRKKVLDESPHIALRNQSFRNYADYMLTPEFEDAAHELLALAAQSRTCYMCAERVYFRCHRMLLSDWLVAHGHEVLH
;
A
#
# COMPACT_ATOMS: atom_id res chain seq x y z
N MET A 1 12.30 3.35 14.65
CA MET A 1 12.56 3.57 13.21
C MET A 1 12.42 2.24 12.49
N ALA A 2 11.56 2.16 11.47
CA ALA A 2 11.34 0.95 10.67
C ALA A 2 11.61 1.28 9.20
N THR A 3 12.09 0.29 8.43
CA THR A 3 12.28 0.42 6.98
C THR A 3 11.21 -0.39 6.27
N LEU A 4 10.41 0.26 5.43
CA LEU A 4 9.36 -0.36 4.64
C LEU A 4 9.69 -0.26 3.15
N TYR A 5 9.30 -1.29 2.40
CA TYR A 5 9.42 -1.32 0.95
C TYR A 5 8.07 -1.01 0.31
N THR A 6 8.06 -0.60 -0.94
CA THR A 6 6.81 -0.36 -1.68
C THR A 6 6.92 -0.84 -3.11
N ILE A 7 5.82 -1.38 -3.63
CA ILE A 7 5.79 -1.94 -4.98
C ILE A 7 4.47 -1.65 -5.70
N GLY A 8 4.59 -1.33 -6.99
CA GLY A 8 3.46 -1.20 -7.90
C GLY A 8 3.38 -2.45 -8.77
N HIS A 9 2.26 -3.17 -8.74
CA HIS A 9 2.16 -4.39 -9.54
C HIS A 9 2.01 -4.12 -11.03
N SER A 10 1.34 -3.03 -11.42
CA SER A 10 1.19 -2.59 -12.80
C SER A 10 0.80 -3.76 -13.72
N THR A 11 1.61 -4.03 -14.75
CA THR A 11 1.46 -5.14 -15.70
C THR A 11 2.46 -6.27 -15.48
N ARG A 12 3.05 -6.39 -14.29
CA ARG A 12 3.97 -7.49 -13.97
C ARG A 12 3.27 -8.84 -14.08
N THR A 13 4.02 -9.91 -14.33
CA THR A 13 3.53 -11.26 -14.08
C THR A 13 3.53 -11.55 -12.57
N LEU A 14 2.87 -12.62 -12.16
CA LEU A 14 2.94 -13.08 -10.76
C LEU A 14 4.37 -13.51 -10.40
N ASP A 15 5.06 -14.19 -11.32
CA ASP A 15 6.44 -14.64 -11.13
C ASP A 15 7.41 -13.46 -10.98
N ASP A 16 7.26 -12.43 -11.82
CA ASP A 16 8.06 -11.20 -11.68
C ASP A 16 7.86 -10.52 -10.33
N LEU A 17 6.61 -10.50 -9.84
CA LEU A 17 6.30 -9.95 -8.51
C LEU A 17 7.02 -10.76 -7.43
N ILE A 18 6.85 -12.08 -7.42
CA ILE A 18 7.46 -12.98 -6.43
C ILE A 18 8.98 -12.85 -6.46
N ALA A 19 9.60 -12.92 -7.65
CA ALA A 19 11.03 -12.79 -7.81
C ALA A 19 11.55 -11.44 -7.29
N THR A 20 10.83 -10.34 -7.57
CA THR A 20 11.19 -9.01 -7.06
C THR A 20 11.11 -8.98 -5.53
N LEU A 21 10.05 -9.52 -4.94
CA LEU A 21 9.89 -9.56 -3.47
C LEU A 21 10.98 -10.40 -2.81
N GLN A 22 11.31 -11.56 -3.38
CA GLN A 22 12.36 -12.45 -2.87
C GLN A 22 13.76 -11.83 -3.01
N ALA A 23 14.04 -11.12 -4.10
CA ALA A 23 15.32 -10.41 -4.29
C ALA A 23 15.59 -9.38 -3.18
N HIS A 24 14.53 -8.76 -2.64
CA HIS A 24 14.61 -7.84 -1.50
C HIS A 24 14.37 -8.54 -0.15
N GLN A 25 14.24 -9.86 -0.13
CA GLN A 25 13.96 -10.69 1.06
C GLN A 25 12.70 -10.23 1.80
N ILE A 26 11.68 -9.78 1.05
CA ILE A 26 10.38 -9.42 1.62
C ILE A 26 9.71 -10.68 2.16
N GLN A 27 9.25 -10.59 3.40
CA GLN A 27 8.55 -11.68 4.09
C GLN A 27 7.04 -11.43 4.16
N THR A 28 6.61 -10.17 4.17
CA THR A 28 5.20 -9.79 4.20
C THR A 28 4.88 -8.78 3.09
N LEU A 29 3.88 -9.08 2.27
CA LEU A 29 3.27 -8.16 1.33
C LEU A 29 1.94 -7.63 1.89
N ALA A 30 1.89 -6.35 2.22
CA ALA A 30 0.70 -5.63 2.62
C ALA A 30 0.01 -5.01 1.39
N ASP A 31 -1.09 -5.60 0.93
CA ASP A 31 -1.89 -5.04 -0.15
C ASP A 31 -2.76 -3.89 0.37
N ILE A 32 -2.46 -2.67 -0.07
CA ILE A 32 -3.20 -1.46 0.30
C ILE A 32 -4.15 -1.00 -0.82
N ARG A 33 -4.57 -1.90 -1.72
CA ARG A 33 -5.62 -1.61 -2.70
C ARG A 33 -6.98 -1.61 -2.01
N ALA A 34 -7.80 -0.60 -2.27
CA ALA A 34 -9.19 -0.59 -1.81
C ALA A 34 -9.99 -1.76 -2.40
N PHE A 35 -9.68 -2.12 -3.64
CA PHE A 35 -10.29 -3.21 -4.38
C PHE A 35 -9.18 -4.06 -5.02
N PRO A 36 -8.72 -5.12 -4.34
CA PRO A 36 -7.70 -6.05 -4.86
C PRO A 36 -8.29 -6.99 -5.93
N MET A 37 -8.77 -6.41 -7.04
CA MET A 37 -9.38 -7.11 -8.16
C MET A 37 -8.84 -6.55 -9.48
N SER A 38 -8.56 -7.43 -10.44
CA SER A 38 -8.16 -7.09 -11.80
C SER A 38 -8.77 -8.07 -12.80
N ARG A 39 -9.59 -7.55 -13.72
CA ARG A 39 -10.10 -8.35 -14.85
C ARG A 39 -9.00 -8.69 -15.85
N ARG A 40 -8.03 -7.79 -16.04
CA ARG A 40 -6.93 -7.94 -16.99
C ARG A 40 -5.89 -8.95 -16.50
N LEU A 41 -5.61 -8.94 -15.19
CA LEU A 41 -4.59 -9.77 -14.56
C LEU A 41 -5.20 -10.52 -13.37
N PRO A 42 -5.97 -11.60 -13.60
CA PRO A 42 -6.71 -12.29 -12.54
C PRO A 42 -5.83 -12.82 -11.41
N TYR A 43 -4.55 -13.09 -11.66
CA TYR A 43 -3.58 -13.50 -10.65
C TYR A 43 -3.26 -12.41 -9.61
N PHE A 44 -3.64 -11.15 -9.87
CA PHE A 44 -3.62 -10.07 -8.86
C PHE A 44 -4.95 -9.91 -8.12
N ASN A 45 -5.93 -10.78 -8.32
CA ASN A 45 -7.09 -10.84 -7.44
C ASN A 45 -6.65 -11.31 -6.06
N ARG A 46 -7.31 -10.77 -5.02
CA ARG A 46 -7.02 -11.12 -3.63
C ARG A 46 -6.94 -12.61 -3.39
N ASP A 47 -7.94 -13.35 -3.87
CA ASP A 47 -8.04 -14.79 -3.60
C ASP A 47 -6.90 -15.58 -4.26
N SER A 48 -6.39 -15.11 -5.41
CA SER A 48 -5.19 -15.67 -6.04
C SER A 48 -3.93 -15.33 -5.25
N LEU A 49 -3.75 -14.06 -4.84
CA LEU A 49 -2.59 -13.64 -4.05
C LEU A 49 -2.52 -14.31 -2.67
N GLN A 50 -3.68 -14.55 -2.05
CA GLN A 50 -3.81 -15.28 -0.78
C GLN A 50 -3.31 -16.73 -0.87
N GLN A 51 -3.25 -17.31 -2.07
CA GLN A 51 -2.74 -18.66 -2.28
C GLN A 51 -1.29 -18.63 -2.77
N SER A 52 -1.03 -17.83 -3.80
CA SER A 52 0.26 -17.84 -4.50
C SER A 52 1.42 -17.26 -3.68
N LEU A 53 1.19 -16.19 -2.91
CA LEU A 53 2.27 -15.58 -2.13
C LEU A 53 2.69 -16.48 -0.95
N PRO A 54 1.78 -17.05 -0.14
CA PRO A 54 2.19 -18.00 0.89
C PRO A 54 2.89 -19.24 0.34
N ALA A 55 2.46 -19.75 -0.82
CA ALA A 55 3.14 -20.86 -1.50
C ALA A 55 4.60 -20.52 -1.89
N ALA A 56 4.90 -19.24 -2.09
CA ALA A 56 6.25 -18.72 -2.34
C ALA A 56 6.99 -18.27 -1.06
N GLY A 57 6.44 -18.56 0.13
CA GLY A 57 7.02 -18.19 1.42
C GLY A 57 6.80 -16.72 1.84
N ILE A 58 5.88 -16.01 1.17
CA ILE A 58 5.57 -14.60 1.44
C ILE A 58 4.18 -14.49 2.07
N ARG A 59 4.10 -13.95 3.28
CA ARG A 59 2.82 -13.66 3.93
C ARG A 59 2.08 -12.58 3.15
N TYR A 60 0.81 -12.80 2.87
CA TYR A 60 -0.07 -11.80 2.26
C TYR A 60 -1.05 -11.23 3.29
N VAL A 61 -1.13 -9.91 3.39
CA VAL A 61 -2.07 -9.20 4.27
C VAL A 61 -2.80 -8.14 3.45
N TRP A 62 -4.13 -8.15 3.46
CA TRP A 62 -4.90 -7.09 2.80
C TRP A 62 -5.29 -6.01 3.83
N MET A 63 -4.82 -4.79 3.62
CA MET A 63 -5.04 -3.65 4.50
C MET A 63 -5.97 -2.63 3.84
N LYS A 64 -7.26 -2.99 3.74
CA LYS A 64 -8.30 -2.14 3.14
C LYS A 64 -8.37 -0.72 3.76
N PRO A 65 -8.14 -0.50 5.07
CA PRO A 65 -8.11 0.85 5.63
C PRO A 65 -6.99 1.75 5.06
N LEU A 66 -5.90 1.20 4.52
CA LEU A 66 -4.89 1.99 3.81
C LEU A 66 -5.23 2.16 2.31
N GLY A 67 -6.38 1.65 1.88
CA GLY A 67 -6.94 1.72 0.54
C GLY A 67 -7.14 3.14 0.02
N GLY A 68 -6.81 3.36 -1.26
CA GLY A 68 -7.22 4.53 -2.02
C GLY A 68 -8.74 4.63 -2.25
N TYR A 69 -9.17 5.37 -3.28
CA TYR A 69 -10.58 5.55 -3.62
C TYR A 69 -11.44 6.13 -2.47
N ARG A 70 -10.88 7.09 -1.74
CA ARG A 70 -11.57 7.77 -0.64
C ARG A 70 -12.60 8.77 -1.16
N LYS A 71 -13.77 8.78 -0.52
CA LYS A 71 -14.80 9.79 -0.72
C LYS A 71 -14.43 11.06 0.07
N LYS A 72 -15.08 12.17 -0.26
CA LYS A 72 -14.99 13.40 0.52
C LYS A 72 -15.52 13.11 1.94
N VAL A 73 -14.74 13.46 2.96
CA VAL A 73 -15.07 13.27 4.38
C VAL A 73 -15.16 14.60 5.16
N LEU A 74 -14.58 15.68 4.63
CA LEU A 74 -14.64 17.04 5.18
C LEU A 74 -15.28 17.97 4.16
N ASP A 75 -16.12 18.91 4.61
CA ASP A 75 -16.72 19.92 3.73
C ASP A 75 -15.68 20.87 3.16
N GLU A 76 -14.78 21.37 4.02
CA GLU A 76 -13.66 22.24 3.68
C GLU A 76 -12.35 21.52 3.98
N SER A 77 -11.63 21.13 2.92
CA SER A 77 -10.36 20.41 3.06
C SER A 77 -9.21 21.38 3.35
N PRO A 78 -8.37 21.11 4.37
CA PRO A 78 -7.15 21.90 4.61
C PRO A 78 -6.07 21.66 3.54
N HIS A 79 -6.16 20.56 2.78
CA HIS A 79 -5.15 20.15 1.79
C HIS A 79 -5.35 20.84 0.42
N ILE A 80 -5.55 22.16 0.43
CA ILE A 80 -5.94 22.94 -0.76
C ILE A 80 -4.89 22.94 -1.89
N ALA A 81 -3.63 22.68 -1.56
CA ALA A 81 -2.54 22.57 -2.52
C ALA A 81 -2.63 21.30 -3.39
N LEU A 82 -3.30 20.23 -2.92
CA LEU A 82 -3.53 19.02 -3.70
C LEU A 82 -4.62 19.27 -4.74
N ARG A 83 -4.22 19.52 -5.99
CA ARG A 83 -5.15 19.83 -7.10
C ARG A 83 -6.05 18.66 -7.50
N ASN A 84 -5.59 17.42 -7.34
CA ASN A 84 -6.38 16.24 -7.67
C ASN A 84 -7.33 15.90 -6.51
N GLN A 85 -8.64 15.83 -6.79
CA GLN A 85 -9.68 15.55 -5.80
C GLN A 85 -9.45 14.22 -5.06
N SER A 86 -9.02 13.16 -5.75
CA SER A 86 -8.79 11.85 -5.12
C SER A 86 -7.62 11.86 -4.15
N PHE A 87 -6.54 12.58 -4.47
CA PHE A 87 -5.42 12.77 -3.54
C PHE A 87 -5.86 13.61 -2.34
N ARG A 88 -6.62 14.68 -2.57
CA ARG A 88 -7.16 15.52 -1.50
C ARG A 88 -8.06 14.73 -0.55
N ASN A 89 -9.00 13.95 -1.09
CA ASN A 89 -9.88 13.10 -0.28
C ASN A 89 -9.09 12.06 0.53
N TYR A 90 -8.00 11.52 -0.02
CA TYR A 90 -7.13 10.60 0.73
C TYR A 90 -6.39 11.32 1.85
N ALA A 91 -5.84 12.51 1.58
CA ALA A 91 -5.18 13.33 2.60
C ALA A 91 -6.16 13.76 3.72
N ASP A 92 -7.40 14.10 3.39
CA ASP A 92 -8.43 14.39 4.40
C ASP A 92 -8.75 13.15 5.25
N TYR A 93 -8.81 11.97 4.63
CA TYR A 93 -8.96 10.71 5.35
C TYR A 93 -7.76 10.41 6.26
N MET A 94 -6.55 10.85 5.93
CA MET A 94 -5.37 10.67 6.77
C MET A 94 -5.44 11.44 8.10
N LEU A 95 -6.40 12.36 8.25
CA LEU A 95 -6.65 13.08 9.50
C LEU A 95 -7.55 12.29 10.48
N THR A 96 -8.06 11.12 10.08
CA THR A 96 -8.98 10.36 10.93
C THR A 96 -8.26 9.30 11.76
N PRO A 97 -8.78 8.94 12.95
CA PRO A 97 -8.20 7.87 13.77
C PRO A 97 -8.09 6.54 13.03
N GLU A 98 -9.04 6.23 12.14
CA GLU A 98 -9.01 4.97 11.38
C GLU A 98 -7.83 4.86 10.42
N PHE A 99 -7.33 5.99 9.89
CA PHE A 99 -6.10 5.96 9.10
C PHE A 99 -4.88 5.75 10.01
N GLU A 100 -4.82 6.47 11.12
CA GLU A 100 -3.71 6.39 12.06
C GLU A 100 -3.54 4.98 12.64
N ASP A 101 -4.65 4.36 13.08
CA ASP A 101 -4.67 2.97 13.54
C ASP A 101 -4.15 2.01 12.46
N ALA A 102 -4.61 2.17 11.22
CA ALA A 102 -4.18 1.33 10.11
C ALA A 102 -2.70 1.53 9.73
N ALA A 103 -2.18 2.75 9.85
CA ALA A 103 -0.77 3.03 9.64
C ALA A 103 0.08 2.38 10.75
N HIS A 104 -0.37 2.43 12.00
CA HIS A 104 0.26 1.72 13.11
C HIS A 104 0.21 0.20 12.95
N GLU A 105 -0.87 -0.38 12.42
CA GLU A 105 -0.93 -1.80 12.06
C GLU A 105 0.12 -2.17 11.00
N LEU A 106 0.31 -1.33 9.98
CA LEU A 106 1.35 -1.56 8.96
C LEU A 106 2.75 -1.51 9.59
N LEU A 107 2.99 -0.57 10.51
CA LEU A 107 4.25 -0.49 11.25
C LEU A 107 4.46 -1.71 12.17
N ALA A 108 3.40 -2.23 12.77
CA ALA A 108 3.47 -3.45 13.57
C ALA A 108 3.86 -4.68 12.71
N LEU A 109 3.38 -4.77 11.46
CA LEU A 109 3.84 -5.78 10.51
C LEU A 109 5.32 -5.62 10.18
N ALA A 110 5.76 -4.38 9.93
CA ALA A 110 7.15 -4.05 9.63
C ALA A 110 8.11 -4.33 10.81
N ALA A 111 7.62 -4.24 12.05
CA ALA A 111 8.39 -4.62 13.24
C ALA A 111 8.58 -6.15 13.38
N GLN A 112 7.68 -6.95 12.82
CA GLN A 112 7.74 -8.42 12.88
C GLN A 112 8.55 -9.02 11.74
N SER A 113 8.57 -8.37 10.57
CA SER A 113 9.16 -8.94 9.36
C SER A 113 9.42 -7.88 8.29
N ARG A 114 10.35 -8.15 7.37
CA ARG A 114 10.61 -7.24 6.25
C ARG A 114 9.36 -7.10 5.39
N THR A 115 8.75 -5.91 5.43
CA THR A 115 7.41 -5.66 4.88
C THR A 115 7.46 -4.75 3.66
N CYS A 116 6.73 -5.14 2.62
CA CYS A 116 6.48 -4.33 1.43
C CYS A 116 4.99 -4.03 1.33
N TYR A 117 4.59 -2.78 1.07
CA TYR A 117 3.19 -2.45 0.78
C TYR A 117 2.95 -2.19 -0.70
N MET A 118 1.82 -2.68 -1.22
CA MET A 118 1.55 -2.77 -2.66
C MET A 118 0.31 -2.00 -3.11
N CYS A 119 0.39 -1.39 -4.29
CA CYS A 119 -0.75 -0.86 -5.04
C CYS A 119 -0.69 -1.30 -6.53
N ALA A 120 -1.70 -0.94 -7.32
CA ALA A 120 -1.78 -1.25 -8.74
C ALA A 120 -0.90 -0.34 -9.63
N GLU A 121 -0.85 0.95 -9.34
CA GLU A 121 -0.06 1.91 -10.10
C GLU A 121 1.44 1.60 -9.99
N ARG A 122 2.19 1.65 -11.11
CA ARG A 122 3.64 1.42 -11.14
C ARG A 122 4.39 2.50 -10.35
N VAL A 123 4.05 3.75 -10.62
CA VAL A 123 4.76 4.94 -10.15
C VAL A 123 4.17 5.41 -8.82
N TYR A 124 4.92 5.29 -7.72
CA TYR A 124 4.38 5.54 -6.38
C TYR A 124 3.79 6.94 -6.19
N PHE A 125 4.40 7.97 -6.81
CA PHE A 125 3.94 9.37 -6.76
C PHE A 125 2.69 9.66 -7.62
N ARG A 126 2.17 8.66 -8.34
CA ARG A 126 0.93 8.76 -9.12
C ARG A 126 -0.26 8.04 -8.46
N CYS A 127 -0.08 7.52 -7.24
CA CYS A 127 -1.17 6.93 -6.46
C CYS A 127 -1.08 7.29 -4.97
N HIS A 128 -2.01 6.79 -4.17
CA HIS A 128 -2.08 7.04 -2.72
C HIS A 128 -0.88 6.52 -1.93
N ARG A 129 -0.03 5.66 -2.53
CA ARG A 129 1.22 5.22 -1.92
C ARG A 129 2.11 6.40 -1.58
N MET A 130 2.14 7.44 -2.41
CA MET A 130 2.88 8.67 -2.14
C MET A 130 2.55 9.24 -0.76
N LEU A 131 1.26 9.48 -0.51
CA LEU A 131 0.81 10.11 0.73
C LEU A 131 1.05 9.22 1.96
N LEU A 132 0.86 7.90 1.83
CA LEU A 132 1.23 6.97 2.89
C LEU A 132 2.75 6.95 3.14
N SER A 133 3.55 7.01 2.08
CA SER A 133 5.02 7.05 2.17
C SER A 133 5.47 8.32 2.88
N ASP A 134 4.93 9.47 2.48
CA ASP A 134 5.23 10.77 3.05
C ASP A 134 4.84 10.81 4.53
N TRP A 135 3.70 10.23 4.91
CA TRP A 135 3.30 10.08 6.31
C TRP A 135 4.32 9.24 7.08
N LEU A 136 4.71 8.07 6.57
CA LEU A 136 5.70 7.20 7.23
C LEU A 136 7.04 7.93 7.43
N VAL A 137 7.51 8.65 6.40
CA VAL A 137 8.76 9.43 6.47
C VAL A 137 8.64 10.57 7.47
N ALA A 138 7.53 11.31 7.47
CA ALA A 138 7.27 12.37 8.44
C ALA A 138 7.23 11.87 9.89
N HIS A 139 6.91 10.58 10.10
CA HIS A 139 6.91 9.92 11.42
C HIS A 139 8.24 9.18 11.72
N GLY A 140 9.32 9.46 10.97
CA GLY A 140 10.66 8.97 11.27
C GLY A 140 10.92 7.53 10.84
N HIS A 141 10.18 7.04 9.82
CA HIS A 141 10.43 5.75 9.18
C HIS A 141 11.10 5.92 7.81
N GLU A 142 11.78 4.88 7.34
CA GLU A 142 12.40 4.85 6.02
C GLU A 142 11.47 4.12 5.04
N VAL A 143 11.34 4.66 3.82
CA VAL A 143 10.57 4.06 2.75
C VAL A 143 11.44 3.89 1.51
N LEU A 144 11.52 2.65 1.01
CA LEU A 144 12.28 2.27 -0.19
C LEU A 144 11.32 1.92 -1.34
N HIS A 145 11.47 2.60 -2.47
CA HIS A 145 10.57 2.53 -3.65
C HIS A 145 11.08 1.64 -4.78
#